data_AF-A0A1Y5RH17-F1
#
_entry.id   AF-A0A1Y5RH17-F1
#
_cell.length_a   1.000
_cell.length_b   1.000
_cell.length_c   1.000
_cell.angle_alpha   90.00
_cell.angle_beta   90.00
_cell.angle_gamma   90.00
#
_symmetry.space_group_name_H-M   'P 1'
#
loop_
_entity.id
_entity.type
_entity.pdbx_description
1 polymer ?
#
loop_
_entity_poly.entity_id
_entity_poly.type
_entity_poly.pdbx_seq_one_letter_code
_entity_poly.pdbx_strand_id
1 'polypeptide(L)'
;MELLLLLGLGVAVGAGVIVSNDDDDDEVAEVTGFDLDENNDLVGTMGNDTLSAGNLDQLEDNQSAEVRGGEGDDLIDFNAVLDEEDTSGGLHSLGLTSTEVSGGAGNDTIVMEDFDDYDNTIAGGDGDDSIRYSDRYSSPNTVIEGGNGNDTIDASDADDVDIYGGAGDDYIQALYEGYSGDGYTTRVYGGEGDDTLRLDPVSPFQTFSHVATQEAFGGAGADRFELLIDEGEISDDSLTAEDVREQNENPYEPGYDMFFVDDETLGAVAFSLPDFEAGVDVLSIEANTLNDEYTFAGARSEADGDDGSRIILTYESDELVTREVHILIGAPGVTMADVELIDGTTA
;
A
#
# COMPACT_ATOMS: atom_id res chain seq x y z
N MET A 1 22.39 7.91 -18.01
CA MET A 1 21.93 9.32 -18.14
C MET A 1 21.01 9.44 -19.36
N GLU A 2 19.86 8.78 -19.28
CA GLU A 2 18.66 9.14 -20.03
C GLU A 2 17.56 9.27 -18.99
N LEU A 3 16.92 10.44 -19.01
CA LEU A 3 15.88 10.87 -18.09
C LEU A 3 14.60 10.15 -18.54
N LEU A 4 14.16 9.11 -17.82
CA LEU A 4 12.88 8.47 -18.09
C LEU A 4 11.78 9.47 -17.69
N LEU A 5 10.92 9.75 -18.65
CA LEU A 5 9.88 10.76 -18.57
C LEU A 5 8.74 10.24 -17.69
N LEU A 6 8.64 10.76 -16.46
CA LEU A 6 7.47 10.62 -15.60
C LEU A 6 6.28 11.28 -16.30
N LEU A 7 5.44 10.48 -16.96
CA LEU A 7 4.15 10.92 -17.47
C LEU A 7 3.17 10.92 -16.29
N GLY A 8 3.25 11.97 -15.48
CA GLY A 8 2.16 12.33 -14.57
C GLY A 8 0.91 12.57 -15.42
N LEU A 9 -0.09 11.72 -15.24
CA LEU A 9 -1.43 11.95 -15.74
C LEU A 9 -1.90 13.25 -15.08
N GLY A 10 -1.96 14.32 -15.88
CA GLY A 10 -2.49 15.58 -15.44
C GLY A 10 -3.99 15.44 -15.21
N VAL A 11 -4.39 15.28 -13.96
CA VAL A 11 -5.76 15.57 -13.52
C VAL A 11 -6.06 17.01 -13.93
N ALA A 12 -7.11 17.17 -14.72
CA ALA A 12 -7.59 18.47 -15.13
C ALA A 12 -8.20 19.15 -13.90
N VAL A 13 -7.39 19.88 -13.14
CA VAL A 13 -7.87 20.80 -12.12
C VAL A 13 -8.76 21.83 -12.81
N GLY A 14 -10.07 21.68 -12.64
CA GLY A 14 -11.04 22.73 -12.95
C GLY A 14 -10.68 23.94 -12.11
N ALA A 15 -10.08 24.95 -12.76
CA ALA A 15 -9.65 26.17 -12.09
C ALA A 15 -10.86 26.90 -11.47
N GLY A 16 -11.09 26.68 -10.17
CA GLY A 16 -11.83 27.58 -9.31
C GLY A 16 -11.08 28.91 -9.25
N VAL A 17 -11.72 29.96 -9.75
CA VAL A 17 -11.13 31.30 -9.81
C VAL A 17 -11.01 31.86 -8.40
N ILE A 18 -9.79 31.99 -7.85
CA ILE A 18 -9.54 32.83 -6.68
C ILE A 18 -9.62 34.30 -7.14
N VAL A 19 -10.77 34.94 -6.93
CA VAL A 19 -10.90 36.40 -7.06
C VAL A 19 -10.62 37.02 -5.70
N SER A 20 -9.44 37.59 -5.51
CA SER A 20 -9.19 38.54 -4.44
C SER A 20 -9.79 39.90 -4.83
N ASN A 21 -10.92 40.29 -4.24
CA ASN A 21 -11.37 41.67 -4.24
C ASN A 21 -11.71 42.10 -2.81
N ASP A 22 -10.92 43.03 -2.30
CA ASP A 22 -11.28 43.94 -1.20
C ASP A 22 -12.50 44.75 -1.64
N ASP A 23 -13.70 44.44 -1.14
CA ASP A 23 -14.77 45.40 -0.84
C ASP A 23 -15.94 44.64 -0.18
N ASP A 24 -16.39 45.14 0.97
CA ASP A 24 -17.48 44.60 1.80
C ASP A 24 -18.80 44.37 1.02
N ASP A 25 -19.48 43.25 1.31
CA ASP A 25 -20.84 42.85 0.89
C ASP A 25 -21.05 42.24 -0.53
N ASP A 26 -20.12 41.40 -1.01
CA ASP A 26 -20.47 40.36 -1.99
C ASP A 26 -20.62 39.02 -1.27
N GLU A 27 -21.80 38.38 -1.39
CA GLU A 27 -21.99 36.96 -1.06
C GLU A 27 -20.84 36.19 -1.72
N VAL A 28 -19.88 35.75 -0.90
CA VAL A 28 -18.98 34.65 -1.25
C VAL A 28 -19.92 33.56 -1.70
N ALA A 29 -19.81 33.11 -2.96
CA ALA A 29 -20.57 31.96 -3.41
C ALA A 29 -20.36 30.88 -2.35
N GLU A 30 -21.42 30.50 -1.63
CA GLU A 30 -21.30 29.48 -0.61
C GLU A 30 -20.68 28.27 -1.29
N VAL A 31 -19.60 27.76 -0.71
CA VAL A 31 -19.06 26.46 -1.07
C VAL A 31 -20.26 25.52 -0.95
N THR A 32 -20.78 25.02 -2.08
CA THR A 32 -21.69 23.88 -2.04
C THR A 32 -20.89 22.76 -1.43
N GLY A 33 -21.29 22.30 -0.26
CA GLY A 33 -20.42 21.49 0.56
C GLY A 33 -21.14 20.78 1.68
N PHE A 34 -20.34 20.04 2.44
CA PHE A 34 -20.76 19.21 3.56
C PHE A 34 -21.48 20.01 4.65
N ASP A 35 -22.62 19.50 5.09
CA ASP A 35 -23.39 19.99 6.22
C ASP A 35 -23.50 18.89 7.29
N LEU A 36 -23.60 19.30 8.57
CA LEU A 36 -23.90 18.37 9.66
C LEU A 36 -25.35 17.91 9.61
N ASP A 37 -25.54 16.60 9.70
CA ASP A 37 -26.87 15.98 9.84
C ASP A 37 -27.35 15.95 11.31
N GLU A 38 -28.46 15.27 11.58
CA GLU A 38 -29.02 15.17 12.94
C GLU A 38 -28.20 14.31 13.91
N ASN A 39 -27.25 13.52 13.40
CA ASN A 39 -26.32 12.68 14.16
C ASN A 39 -24.94 13.33 14.32
N ASN A 40 -24.74 14.53 13.74
CA ASN A 40 -23.45 15.21 13.59
C ASN A 40 -22.49 14.49 12.62
N ASP A 41 -23.03 13.81 11.60
CA ASP A 41 -22.26 13.31 10.47
C ASP A 41 -22.11 14.45 9.44
N LEU A 42 -20.97 14.55 8.76
CA LEU A 42 -20.83 15.46 7.63
C LEU A 42 -21.36 14.77 6.38
N VAL A 43 -22.36 15.40 5.74
CA VAL A 43 -23.01 14.87 4.56
C VAL A 43 -23.01 15.93 3.47
N GLY A 44 -22.47 15.60 2.31
CA GLY A 44 -22.55 16.43 1.12
C GLY A 44 -23.94 16.39 0.47
N THR A 45 -24.03 17.05 -0.66
CA THR A 45 -25.24 17.32 -1.41
C THR A 45 -25.43 16.31 -2.54
N MET A 46 -26.02 16.74 -3.66
CA MET A 46 -26.17 15.91 -4.87
C MET A 46 -25.23 16.39 -5.99
N GLY A 47 -24.29 17.27 -5.68
CA GLY A 47 -23.34 17.75 -6.65
C GLY A 47 -22.04 18.06 -5.95
N ASN A 48 -20.97 18.08 -6.73
CA ASN A 48 -19.58 18.15 -6.29
C ASN A 48 -19.36 19.05 -5.07
N ASP A 49 -19.05 18.40 -3.96
CA ASP A 49 -18.81 18.98 -2.66
C ASP A 49 -17.30 19.01 -2.37
N THR A 50 -16.90 19.88 -1.45
CA THR A 50 -15.52 19.96 -1.00
C THR A 50 -15.49 20.14 0.49
N LEU A 51 -14.80 19.24 1.18
CA LEU A 51 -14.55 19.34 2.60
C LEU A 51 -13.68 20.58 2.86
N SER A 52 -14.13 21.46 3.75
CA SER A 52 -13.45 22.71 4.06
C SER A 52 -12.88 22.72 5.48
N ALA A 53 -12.00 23.68 5.75
CA ALA A 53 -11.47 23.90 7.10
C ALA A 53 -12.56 24.11 8.16
N GLY A 54 -13.63 24.81 7.78
CA GLY A 54 -14.78 25.01 8.67
C GLY A 54 -15.57 23.74 8.95
N ASN A 55 -15.49 22.72 8.08
CA ASN A 55 -16.08 21.41 8.33
C ASN A 55 -15.21 20.60 9.30
N LEU A 56 -13.88 20.69 9.21
CA LEU A 56 -13.00 20.01 10.17
C LEU A 56 -13.10 20.60 11.59
N ASP A 57 -13.23 21.93 11.71
CA ASP A 57 -13.50 22.59 13.00
C ASP A 57 -14.78 22.04 13.67
N GLN A 58 -15.77 21.62 12.88
CA GLN A 58 -17.00 21.03 13.39
C GLN A 58 -16.81 19.58 13.85
N LEU A 59 -15.86 18.84 13.24
CA LEU A 59 -15.53 17.47 13.60
C LEU A 59 -14.71 17.36 14.88
N GLU A 60 -13.84 18.32 15.21
CA GLU A 60 -13.00 18.28 16.42
C GLU A 60 -13.79 18.15 17.74
N ASP A 61 -15.07 18.56 17.74
CA ASP A 61 -15.97 18.43 18.90
C ASP A 61 -16.60 17.02 19.01
N ASN A 62 -16.41 16.15 18.02
CA ASN A 62 -16.98 14.79 17.93
C ASN A 62 -15.87 13.74 18.06
N GLN A 63 -16.08 12.66 18.84
CA GLN A 63 -15.02 11.65 19.06
C GLN A 63 -14.94 10.59 17.94
N SER A 64 -15.98 10.50 17.11
CA SER A 64 -16.04 9.68 15.90
C SER A 64 -16.74 10.51 14.83
N ALA A 65 -16.23 10.47 13.59
CA ALA A 65 -16.80 11.21 12.48
C ALA A 65 -17.20 10.25 11.37
N GLU A 66 -18.41 10.44 10.85
CA GLU A 66 -18.81 9.87 9.57
C GLU A 66 -18.88 11.01 8.54
N VAL A 67 -18.20 10.83 7.41
CA VAL A 67 -18.15 11.78 6.31
C VAL A 67 -18.67 11.09 5.05
N ARG A 68 -19.71 11.64 4.43
CA ARG A 68 -20.36 11.07 3.24
C ARG A 68 -20.47 12.13 2.15
N GLY A 69 -19.78 11.99 1.02
CA GLY A 69 -19.82 12.95 -0.08
C GLY A 69 -21.21 13.04 -0.72
N GLY A 70 -21.81 11.91 -1.07
CA GLY A 70 -23.20 11.88 -1.56
C GLY A 70 -23.27 11.58 -3.05
N GLU A 71 -23.91 12.44 -3.85
CA GLU A 71 -23.78 12.36 -5.32
C GLU A 71 -22.89 13.51 -5.81
N GLY A 72 -22.16 13.32 -6.91
CA GLY A 72 -21.24 14.32 -7.45
C GLY A 72 -19.79 13.86 -7.31
N ASP A 73 -18.88 14.54 -7.99
CA ASP A 73 -17.44 14.28 -7.82
C ASP A 73 -16.94 15.12 -6.63
N ASP A 74 -16.71 14.48 -5.50
CA ASP A 74 -16.45 15.12 -4.22
C ASP A 74 -14.97 15.13 -3.86
N LEU A 75 -14.54 16.18 -3.15
CA LEU A 75 -13.19 16.30 -2.62
C LEU A 75 -13.23 16.23 -1.08
N ILE A 76 -12.80 15.11 -0.54
CA ILE A 76 -12.69 14.85 0.89
C ILE A 76 -11.20 14.83 1.27
N ASP A 77 -10.65 16.02 1.50
CA ASP A 77 -9.24 16.20 1.83
C ASP A 77 -9.08 16.67 3.28
N PHE A 78 -8.65 15.76 4.15
CA PHE A 78 -8.37 16.06 5.56
C PHE A 78 -7.03 16.79 5.75
N ASN A 79 -6.18 16.82 4.73
CA ASN A 79 -4.87 17.47 4.76
C ASN A 79 -4.90 18.92 4.24
N ALA A 80 -5.87 19.26 3.38
CA ALA A 80 -6.04 20.59 2.78
C ALA A 80 -6.33 21.73 3.78
N VAL A 81 -6.50 21.41 5.06
CA VAL A 81 -6.92 22.34 6.12
C VAL A 81 -5.78 22.75 7.05
N LEU A 82 -4.57 22.22 6.87
CA LEU A 82 -3.46 22.50 7.78
C LEU A 82 -2.81 23.86 7.46
N ASP A 83 -3.14 24.88 8.25
CA ASP A 83 -2.49 26.21 8.19
C ASP A 83 -0.99 26.08 8.53
N GLU A 84 -0.11 26.52 7.63
CA GLU A 84 1.35 26.38 7.75
C GLU A 84 1.99 27.14 8.95
N GLU A 85 1.18 27.79 9.80
CA GLU A 85 1.68 28.62 10.90
C GLU A 85 1.96 27.88 12.23
N ASP A 86 1.49 26.65 12.48
CA ASP A 86 1.94 25.86 13.66
C ASP A 86 3.20 25.04 13.38
N THR A 87 4.28 25.79 13.16
CA THR A 87 5.65 25.31 12.99
C THR A 87 6.22 24.64 14.25
N SER A 88 5.77 23.42 14.55
CA SER A 88 6.59 22.37 15.18
C SER A 88 6.02 20.95 15.04
N GLY A 89 5.67 20.53 13.81
CA GLY A 89 5.42 19.11 13.52
C GLY A 89 4.23 18.49 14.24
N GLY A 90 3.25 19.31 14.66
CA GLY A 90 1.95 18.84 15.10
C GLY A 90 0.97 19.01 13.95
N LEU A 91 0.63 17.91 13.27
CA LEU A 91 -0.60 17.83 12.50
C LEU A 91 -1.77 18.09 13.45
N HIS A 92 -2.86 18.68 12.95
CA HIS A 92 -4.16 18.59 13.63
C HIS A 92 -4.58 17.12 13.61
N SER A 93 -4.15 16.34 14.61
CA SER A 93 -4.89 15.16 14.99
C SER A 93 -6.28 15.66 15.38
N LEU A 94 -7.28 15.37 14.56
CA LEU A 94 -8.68 15.71 14.85
C LEU A 94 -9.18 15.06 16.15
N GLY A 95 -8.35 14.26 16.82
CA GLY A 95 -8.65 13.61 18.08
C GLY A 95 -9.78 12.59 17.94
N LEU A 96 -10.09 12.19 16.70
CA LEU A 96 -11.02 11.13 16.37
C LEU A 96 -10.43 9.80 16.87
N THR A 97 -11.32 8.88 17.22
CA THR A 97 -10.97 7.53 17.67
C THR A 97 -11.33 6.44 16.65
N SER A 98 -11.96 6.86 15.55
CA SER A 98 -12.41 6.04 14.42
C SER A 98 -13.09 6.98 13.42
N THR A 99 -12.80 6.82 12.14
CA THR A 99 -13.42 7.61 11.07
C THR A 99 -13.97 6.70 9.97
N GLU A 100 -15.22 6.94 9.57
CA GLU A 100 -15.83 6.34 8.39
C GLU A 100 -15.98 7.41 7.31
N VAL A 101 -15.31 7.22 6.18
CA VAL A 101 -15.31 8.16 5.06
C VAL A 101 -15.83 7.45 3.82
N SER A 102 -16.82 8.05 3.16
CA SER A 102 -17.35 7.58 1.89
C SER A 102 -17.45 8.74 0.91
N GLY A 103 -16.90 8.56 -0.30
CA GLY A 103 -17.12 9.48 -1.42
C GLY A 103 -18.58 9.47 -1.86
N GLY A 104 -19.11 8.28 -2.17
CA GLY A 104 -20.52 8.11 -2.49
C GLY A 104 -20.69 7.75 -3.96
N ALA A 105 -21.26 8.63 -4.77
CA ALA A 105 -21.48 8.38 -6.19
C ALA A 105 -20.93 9.54 -7.03
N GLY A 106 -20.04 9.25 -7.96
CA GLY A 106 -19.25 10.22 -8.69
C GLY A 106 -17.78 9.86 -8.58
N ASN A 107 -16.91 10.60 -9.27
CA ASN A 107 -15.48 10.31 -9.25
C ASN A 107 -14.80 11.09 -8.13
N ASP A 108 -14.69 10.49 -6.97
CA ASP A 108 -14.33 11.15 -5.73
C ASP A 108 -12.81 11.17 -5.51
N THR A 109 -12.35 12.14 -4.73
CA THR A 109 -10.96 12.23 -4.27
C THR A 109 -10.93 12.28 -2.76
N ILE A 110 -10.35 11.24 -2.15
CA ILE A 110 -10.23 11.10 -0.70
C ILE A 110 -8.75 11.13 -0.33
N VAL A 111 -8.38 12.05 0.57
CA VAL A 111 -7.00 12.24 1.03
C VAL A 111 -6.97 12.29 2.55
N MET A 112 -6.29 11.31 3.14
CA MET A 112 -6.12 11.11 4.58
C MET A 112 -4.68 10.65 4.86
N GLU A 113 -3.73 11.59 4.94
CA GLU A 113 -2.30 11.27 5.15
C GLU A 113 -1.87 11.66 6.57
N ASP A 114 -0.85 10.98 7.09
CA ASP A 114 -0.27 11.22 8.42
C ASP A 114 -1.33 11.20 9.54
N PHE A 115 -2.40 10.41 9.36
CA PHE A 115 -3.53 10.40 10.28
C PHE A 115 -3.16 9.66 11.58
N ASP A 116 -3.46 10.27 12.73
CA ASP A 116 -3.12 9.78 14.07
C ASP A 116 -4.21 8.85 14.67
N ASP A 117 -5.17 8.38 13.85
CA ASP A 117 -6.36 7.64 14.29
C ASP A 117 -6.27 6.12 14.01
N TYR A 118 -6.99 5.35 14.82
CA TYR A 118 -7.06 3.89 14.79
C TYR A 118 -8.38 3.42 14.16
N ASP A 119 -8.37 2.29 13.45
CA ASP A 119 -9.57 1.62 12.90
C ASP A 119 -10.39 2.49 11.92
N ASN A 120 -9.80 2.93 10.80
CA ASN A 120 -10.49 3.73 9.79
C ASN A 120 -11.19 2.85 8.74
N THR A 121 -12.31 3.32 8.20
CA THR A 121 -12.94 2.74 7.01
C THR A 121 -13.09 3.82 5.94
N ILE A 122 -12.47 3.60 4.80
CA ILE A 122 -12.44 4.55 3.68
C ILE A 122 -13.04 3.85 2.46
N ALA A 123 -14.08 4.44 1.88
CA ALA A 123 -14.76 3.92 0.70
C ALA A 123 -14.85 5.00 -0.38
N GLY A 124 -14.42 4.69 -1.61
CA GLY A 124 -14.68 5.54 -2.79
C GLY A 124 -16.17 5.57 -3.08
N GLY A 125 -16.72 4.44 -3.50
CA GLY A 125 -18.14 4.26 -3.75
C GLY A 125 -18.44 3.85 -5.19
N ASP A 126 -19.37 4.54 -5.85
CA ASP A 126 -19.65 4.36 -7.28
C ASP A 126 -18.93 5.44 -8.09
N GLY A 127 -17.94 5.11 -8.90
CA GLY A 127 -17.23 6.05 -9.76
C GLY A 127 -15.77 5.64 -9.92
N ASP A 128 -15.01 6.39 -10.72
CA ASP A 128 -13.55 6.16 -10.79
C ASP A 128 -12.89 7.04 -9.71
N ASP A 129 -12.60 6.45 -8.55
CA ASP A 129 -12.18 7.16 -7.35
C ASP A 129 -10.66 7.23 -7.18
N SER A 130 -10.19 8.24 -6.46
CA SER A 130 -8.78 8.40 -6.10
C SER A 130 -8.64 8.49 -4.59
N ILE A 131 -8.06 7.45 -3.98
CA ILE A 131 -7.87 7.35 -2.53
C ILE A 131 -6.37 7.40 -2.21
N ARG A 132 -5.97 8.33 -1.34
CA ARG A 132 -4.62 8.34 -0.74
C ARG A 132 -4.73 8.28 0.77
N TYR A 133 -4.10 7.27 1.34
CA TYR A 133 -4.07 7.04 2.77
C TYR A 133 -2.64 6.79 3.27
N SER A 134 -2.29 7.42 4.39
CA SER A 134 -1.11 7.06 5.17
C SER A 134 -1.35 7.27 6.65
N ASP A 135 -0.73 6.45 7.47
CA ASP A 135 -0.79 6.55 8.91
C ASP A 135 0.56 6.96 9.50
N ARG A 136 0.51 7.73 10.59
CA ARG A 136 1.72 8.19 11.28
C ARG A 136 2.21 7.18 12.31
N TYR A 137 1.27 6.45 12.88
CA TYR A 137 1.49 5.37 13.82
C TYR A 137 0.63 4.22 13.35
N SER A 138 1.22 3.03 13.19
CA SER A 138 0.52 1.80 12.81
C SER A 138 -0.90 1.73 13.42
N SER A 139 -1.88 1.90 12.55
CA SER A 139 -3.31 1.84 12.83
C SER A 139 -3.77 0.42 12.55
N PRO A 140 -4.05 -0.39 13.57
CA PRO A 140 -4.54 -1.73 13.31
C PRO A 140 -5.92 -1.65 12.68
N ASN A 141 -6.20 -2.56 11.74
CA ASN A 141 -7.50 -2.79 11.11
C ASN A 141 -8.08 -1.64 10.25
N THR A 142 -7.24 -0.82 9.61
CA THR A 142 -7.78 0.09 8.57
C THR A 142 -8.29 -0.72 7.37
N VAL A 143 -9.43 -0.32 6.83
CA VAL A 143 -10.01 -0.89 5.61
C VAL A 143 -10.16 0.21 4.56
N ILE A 144 -9.66 -0.06 3.35
CA ILE A 144 -9.82 0.83 2.19
C ILE A 144 -10.55 0.05 1.10
N GLU A 145 -11.64 0.61 0.58
CA GLU A 145 -12.47 0.05 -0.47
C GLU A 145 -12.57 1.07 -1.63
N GLY A 146 -12.17 0.70 -2.84
CA GLY A 146 -12.41 1.52 -4.04
C GLY A 146 -13.89 1.58 -4.35
N GLY A 147 -14.48 0.43 -4.67
CA GLY A 147 -15.91 0.29 -4.89
C GLY A 147 -16.24 -0.18 -6.31
N ASN A 148 -17.15 0.52 -6.99
CA ASN A 148 -17.47 0.25 -8.39
C ASN A 148 -16.85 1.33 -9.28
N GLY A 149 -16.06 0.96 -10.26
CA GLY A 149 -15.38 1.87 -11.18
C GLY A 149 -13.89 1.56 -11.20
N ASN A 150 -13.12 2.30 -11.97
CA ASN A 150 -11.70 2.06 -12.09
C ASN A 150 -10.95 2.93 -11.09
N ASP A 151 -10.65 2.38 -9.93
CA ASP A 151 -10.16 3.11 -8.78
C ASP A 151 -8.63 3.19 -8.75
N THR A 152 -8.12 4.25 -8.12
CA THR A 152 -6.70 4.43 -7.83
C THR A 152 -6.50 4.56 -6.33
N ILE A 153 -5.85 3.56 -5.73
CA ILE A 153 -5.60 3.50 -4.29
C ILE A 153 -4.10 3.56 -4.03
N ASP A 154 -3.67 4.56 -3.27
CA ASP A 154 -2.28 4.75 -2.82
C ASP A 154 -2.25 4.67 -1.29
N ALA A 155 -1.84 3.51 -0.79
CA ALA A 155 -1.64 3.21 0.62
C ALA A 155 -0.17 2.84 0.88
N SER A 156 0.73 3.54 0.17
CA SER A 156 2.17 3.25 0.21
C SER A 156 2.76 3.41 1.61
N ASP A 157 2.32 4.43 2.36
CA ASP A 157 2.84 4.74 3.69
C ASP A 157 1.83 4.31 4.78
N ALA A 158 1.15 3.17 4.59
CA ALA A 158 0.13 2.66 5.50
C ALA A 158 0.48 1.27 6.04
N ASP A 159 0.32 1.08 7.35
CA ASP A 159 0.51 -0.20 8.01
C ASP A 159 -0.81 -0.91 8.34
N ASP A 160 -0.79 -2.26 8.31
CA ASP A 160 -1.90 -3.11 8.79
C ASP A 160 -3.27 -2.77 8.20
N VAL A 161 -3.28 -2.65 6.87
CA VAL A 161 -4.43 -2.24 6.08
C VAL A 161 -4.93 -3.38 5.20
N ASP A 162 -6.23 -3.63 5.20
CA ASP A 162 -6.88 -4.45 4.17
C ASP A 162 -7.38 -3.51 3.06
N ILE A 163 -6.93 -3.73 1.82
CA ILE A 163 -7.25 -2.90 0.65
C ILE A 163 -8.02 -3.74 -0.37
N TYR A 164 -9.15 -3.21 -0.81
CA TYR A 164 -10.03 -3.82 -1.81
C TYR A 164 -10.25 -2.83 -2.96
N GLY A 165 -9.88 -3.20 -4.18
CA GLY A 165 -10.20 -2.42 -5.38
C GLY A 165 -11.70 -2.42 -5.63
N GLY A 166 -12.27 -3.60 -5.85
CA GLY A 166 -13.71 -3.79 -5.98
C GLY A 166 -14.08 -4.28 -7.36
N ALA A 167 -14.85 -3.50 -8.11
CA ALA A 167 -15.27 -3.86 -9.46
C ALA A 167 -14.84 -2.79 -10.47
N GLY A 168 -13.99 -3.15 -11.41
CA GLY A 168 -13.39 -2.26 -12.40
C GLY A 168 -11.92 -2.61 -12.58
N ASP A 169 -11.24 -1.91 -13.47
CA ASP A 169 -9.80 -2.11 -13.67
C ASP A 169 -9.04 -1.18 -12.70
N ASP A 170 -8.65 -1.71 -11.54
CA ASP A 170 -8.12 -0.92 -10.43
C ASP A 170 -6.58 -0.82 -10.47
N TYR A 171 -6.06 0.29 -9.92
CA TYR A 171 -4.64 0.45 -9.63
C TYR A 171 -4.44 0.60 -8.13
N ILE A 172 -3.75 -0.36 -7.51
CA ILE A 172 -3.48 -0.37 -6.08
C ILE A 172 -1.99 -0.35 -5.86
N GLN A 173 -1.52 0.61 -5.05
CA GLN A 173 -0.15 0.68 -4.58
C GLN A 173 -0.11 0.59 -3.06
N ALA A 174 0.66 -0.37 -2.55
CA ALA A 174 0.90 -0.54 -1.12
C ALA A 174 2.37 -0.89 -0.89
N LEU A 175 3.02 -0.21 0.06
CA LEU A 175 4.29 -0.65 0.61
C LEU A 175 3.99 -1.34 1.92
N TYR A 176 4.74 -2.37 2.22
CA TYR A 176 4.63 -3.03 3.49
C TYR A 176 5.71 -2.43 4.39
N GLU A 177 5.37 -1.49 5.28
CA GLU A 177 6.29 -1.10 6.33
C GLU A 177 6.13 -2.07 7.52
N GLY A 178 7.22 -2.76 7.84
CA GLY A 178 7.20 -3.87 8.79
C GLY A 178 7.16 -3.42 10.25
N TYR A 179 6.10 -2.76 10.71
CA TYR A 179 5.92 -2.58 12.15
C TYR A 179 5.58 -3.90 12.84
N SER A 180 6.33 -4.16 13.91
CA SER A 180 6.52 -5.48 14.51
C SER A 180 5.38 -5.91 15.45
N GLY A 181 4.76 -7.07 15.22
CA GLY A 181 3.86 -7.72 16.18
C GLY A 181 2.99 -8.82 15.55
N ASP A 182 2.61 -9.83 16.33
CA ASP A 182 1.65 -10.86 15.90
C ASP A 182 0.28 -10.20 15.59
N GLY A 183 0.03 -9.82 14.35
CA GLY A 183 -1.24 -9.21 13.95
C GLY A 183 -1.17 -8.26 12.76
N TYR A 184 -0.04 -7.58 12.56
CA TYR A 184 0.10 -6.57 11.50
C TYR A 184 0.30 -7.24 10.13
N THR A 185 -0.61 -6.97 9.21
CA THR A 185 -0.60 -7.55 7.87
C THR A 185 -1.36 -6.66 6.90
N THR A 186 -0.70 -6.23 5.85
CA THR A 186 -1.39 -5.61 4.71
C THR A 186 -1.89 -6.71 3.77
N ARG A 187 -3.16 -6.65 3.37
CA ARG A 187 -3.71 -7.56 2.35
C ARG A 187 -4.29 -6.75 1.23
N VAL A 188 -4.01 -7.17 0.01
CA VAL A 188 -4.48 -6.47 -1.18
C VAL A 188 -5.34 -7.40 -2.02
N TYR A 189 -6.51 -6.92 -2.38
CA TYR A 189 -7.46 -7.61 -3.23
C TYR A 189 -7.81 -6.69 -4.40
N GLY A 190 -7.53 -7.11 -5.64
CA GLY A 190 -7.95 -6.40 -6.85
C GLY A 190 -9.48 -6.43 -6.97
N GLY A 191 -10.04 -7.60 -7.30
CA GLY A 191 -11.49 -7.80 -7.29
C GLY A 191 -12.01 -8.34 -8.61
N GLU A 192 -13.02 -7.69 -9.19
CA GLU A 192 -13.48 -7.98 -10.56
C GLU A 192 -12.86 -6.96 -11.53
N GLY A 193 -12.15 -7.40 -12.56
CA GLY A 193 -11.53 -6.51 -13.55
C GLY A 193 -10.08 -6.88 -13.82
N ASP A 194 -9.43 -6.19 -14.75
CA ASP A 194 -8.01 -6.40 -15.05
C ASP A 194 -7.17 -5.45 -14.16
N ASP A 195 -6.81 -5.90 -12.96
CA ASP A 195 -6.21 -5.04 -11.93
C ASP A 195 -4.69 -4.91 -12.04
N THR A 196 -4.13 -3.83 -11.52
CA THR A 196 -2.68 -3.65 -11.33
C THR A 196 -2.35 -3.42 -9.86
N LEU A 197 -1.65 -4.38 -9.26
CA LEU A 197 -1.26 -4.38 -7.86
C LEU A 197 0.26 -4.18 -7.76
N ARG A 198 0.68 -2.99 -7.33
CA ARG A 198 2.08 -2.61 -7.13
C ARG A 198 2.46 -2.68 -5.65
N LEU A 199 3.38 -3.57 -5.33
CA LEU A 199 3.67 -4.00 -3.97
C LEU A 199 5.18 -3.98 -3.71
N ASP A 200 5.57 -3.48 -2.55
CA ASP A 200 6.95 -3.53 -2.04
C ASP A 200 6.99 -4.39 -0.77
N PRO A 201 7.02 -5.72 -0.91
CA PRO A 201 6.91 -6.58 0.24
C PRO A 201 8.22 -6.71 1.01
N VAL A 202 8.12 -6.68 2.34
CA VAL A 202 9.28 -6.86 3.23
C VAL A 202 9.83 -8.28 3.13
N SER A 203 11.12 -8.39 2.80
CA SER A 203 11.87 -9.64 2.94
C SER A 203 12.14 -9.95 4.43
N PRO A 204 11.68 -11.10 4.97
CA PRO A 204 11.65 -11.36 6.41
C PRO A 204 13.01 -11.86 6.95
N PHE A 205 14.08 -11.16 6.59
CA PHE A 205 15.40 -11.30 7.21
C PHE A 205 15.56 -10.39 8.44
N GLN A 206 14.61 -9.46 8.68
CA GLN A 206 14.67 -8.54 9.81
C GLN A 206 14.53 -9.25 11.16
N THR A 207 15.55 -9.14 12.01
CA THR A 207 15.72 -9.96 13.22
C THR A 207 14.86 -9.53 14.43
N PHE A 208 14.02 -8.49 14.31
CA PHE A 208 13.26 -7.96 15.45
C PHE A 208 11.73 -8.06 15.33
N SER A 209 11.20 -8.60 14.24
CA SER A 209 9.76 -8.62 14.01
C SER A 209 9.31 -9.88 13.29
N HIS A 210 8.20 -10.45 13.75
CA HIS A 210 7.44 -11.38 12.94
C HIS A 210 6.80 -10.56 11.81
N VAL A 211 7.17 -10.86 10.58
CA VAL A 211 6.45 -10.38 9.39
C VAL A 211 5.68 -11.58 8.88
N ALA A 212 4.35 -11.56 9.03
CA ALA A 212 3.51 -12.58 8.41
C ALA A 212 3.77 -12.60 6.91
N THR A 213 3.70 -13.77 6.27
CA THR A 213 3.76 -13.82 4.80
C THR A 213 2.69 -12.90 4.24
N GLN A 214 3.13 -11.97 3.41
CA GLN A 214 2.27 -10.95 2.81
C GLN A 214 1.57 -11.57 1.59
N GLU A 215 0.33 -11.18 1.37
CA GLU A 215 -0.53 -11.80 0.37
C GLU A 215 -1.22 -10.73 -0.47
N ALA A 216 -1.29 -10.98 -1.78
CA ALA A 216 -2.17 -10.26 -2.69
C ALA A 216 -2.99 -11.24 -3.53
N PHE A 217 -4.19 -10.80 -3.86
CA PHE A 217 -5.19 -11.55 -4.62
C PHE A 217 -5.62 -10.69 -5.80
N GLY A 218 -5.46 -11.20 -7.02
CA GLY A 218 -5.92 -10.51 -8.23
C GLY A 218 -7.45 -10.56 -8.31
N GLY A 219 -8.02 -11.73 -8.04
CA GLY A 219 -9.45 -11.97 -8.17
C GLY A 219 -9.82 -12.45 -9.58
N ALA A 220 -10.74 -11.75 -10.23
CA ALA A 220 -11.33 -12.16 -11.49
C ALA A 220 -10.97 -11.20 -12.61
N GLY A 221 -10.05 -11.60 -13.48
CA GLY A 221 -9.67 -10.84 -14.66
C GLY A 221 -8.30 -11.28 -15.11
N ALA A 222 -7.59 -10.42 -15.85
CA ALA A 222 -6.19 -10.61 -16.16
C ALA A 222 -5.34 -9.61 -15.36
N ASP A 223 -4.89 -10.05 -14.20
CA ASP A 223 -4.29 -9.17 -13.20
C ASP A 223 -2.78 -9.02 -13.38
N ARG A 224 -2.24 -7.87 -12.98
CA ARG A 224 -0.80 -7.58 -13.00
C ARG A 224 -0.29 -7.36 -11.58
N PHE A 225 0.64 -8.21 -11.16
CA PHE A 225 1.38 -8.06 -9.91
C PHE A 225 2.75 -7.45 -10.20
N GLU A 226 3.02 -6.28 -9.65
CA GLU A 226 4.30 -5.57 -9.71
C GLU A 226 4.99 -5.64 -8.35
N LEU A 227 5.97 -6.52 -8.21
CA LEU A 227 6.70 -6.71 -6.96
C LEU A 227 8.07 -6.04 -7.00
N LEU A 228 8.37 -5.23 -6.00
CA LEU A 228 9.70 -4.71 -5.71
C LEU A 228 10.34 -5.59 -4.63
N ILE A 229 11.43 -6.30 -4.94
CA ILE A 229 12.01 -7.29 -4.02
C ILE A 229 13.47 -6.97 -3.77
N ASP A 230 13.87 -6.95 -2.50
CA ASP A 230 15.25 -6.86 -2.05
C ASP A 230 15.66 -8.03 -1.14
N GLU A 231 16.93 -8.07 -0.75
CA GLU A 231 17.52 -9.11 0.10
C GLU A 231 17.15 -9.00 1.60
N GLY A 232 16.34 -8.02 1.99
CA GLY A 232 16.01 -7.68 3.38
C GLY A 232 17.20 -7.13 4.18
N GLU A 233 16.94 -6.81 5.45
CA GLU A 233 17.98 -6.38 6.41
C GLU A 233 18.08 -7.41 7.54
N ILE A 234 19.27 -7.65 8.09
CA ILE A 234 19.45 -8.42 9.33
C ILE A 234 20.07 -7.44 10.31
N SER A 235 19.45 -7.15 11.46
CA SER A 235 19.96 -6.09 12.36
C SER A 235 21.36 -6.34 12.94
N ASP A 236 21.84 -7.57 12.81
CA ASP A 236 23.23 -7.94 13.00
C ASP A 236 23.84 -8.15 11.61
N ASP A 237 24.35 -7.06 11.02
CA ASP A 237 25.06 -7.01 9.73
C ASP A 237 26.31 -7.91 9.67
N SER A 238 26.46 -8.85 10.60
CA SER A 238 27.61 -9.74 10.74
C SER A 238 27.32 -11.21 10.53
N LEU A 239 26.09 -11.61 10.17
CA LEU A 239 25.80 -13.02 9.87
C LEU A 239 26.53 -13.47 8.59
N THR A 240 27.67 -14.12 8.80
CA THR A 240 28.47 -14.72 7.73
C THR A 240 28.02 -16.15 7.43
N ALA A 241 28.46 -16.68 6.30
CA ALA A 241 28.32 -18.11 6.02
C ALA A 241 29.01 -19.01 7.07
N GLU A 242 30.03 -18.53 7.80
CA GLU A 242 30.64 -19.31 8.90
C GLU A 242 29.69 -19.41 10.10
N ASP A 243 29.04 -18.30 10.46
CA ASP A 243 28.07 -18.27 11.56
C ASP A 243 26.87 -19.18 11.28
N VAL A 244 26.39 -19.19 10.02
CA VAL A 244 25.31 -20.10 9.58
C VAL A 244 25.73 -21.57 9.67
N ARG A 245 26.96 -21.93 9.27
CA ARG A 245 27.47 -23.30 9.44
C ARG A 245 27.51 -23.72 10.91
N GLU A 246 28.01 -22.85 11.79
CA GLU A 246 28.08 -23.14 13.23
C GLU A 246 26.68 -23.27 13.86
N GLN A 247 25.71 -22.48 13.41
CA GLN A 247 24.32 -22.54 13.87
C GLN A 247 23.56 -23.75 13.32
N ASN A 248 23.82 -24.18 12.08
CA ASN A 248 23.22 -25.41 11.54
C ASN A 248 23.66 -26.66 12.32
N GLU A 249 24.86 -26.63 12.92
CA GLU A 249 25.36 -27.69 13.81
C GLU A 249 24.76 -27.65 15.24
N ASN A 250 24.16 -26.52 15.64
CA ASN A 250 23.48 -26.35 16.93
C ASN A 250 22.26 -25.42 16.75
N PRO A 251 21.13 -25.95 16.26
CA PRO A 251 20.04 -25.14 15.73
C PRO A 251 19.46 -24.26 16.83
N TYR A 252 19.74 -22.96 16.74
CA TYR A 252 18.70 -21.99 17.00
C TYR A 252 17.66 -22.25 15.91
N GLU A 253 16.41 -22.56 16.28
CA GLU A 253 15.37 -22.69 15.25
C GLU A 253 15.25 -21.30 14.60
N PRO A 254 15.59 -21.15 13.31
CA PRO A 254 15.30 -19.90 12.62
C PRO A 254 13.79 -19.62 12.79
N GLY A 255 13.43 -18.35 12.94
CA GLY A 255 12.03 -17.95 13.08
C GLY A 255 11.17 -18.55 11.96
N TYR A 256 9.86 -18.67 12.19
CA TYR A 256 8.95 -19.53 11.41
C TYR A 256 8.98 -19.33 9.87
N ASP A 257 9.49 -18.21 9.37
CA ASP A 257 9.52 -17.85 7.95
C ASP A 257 10.93 -17.88 7.30
N MET A 258 11.98 -18.09 8.10
CA MET A 258 13.36 -18.28 7.64
C MET A 258 13.78 -19.75 7.75
N PHE A 259 14.61 -20.21 6.82
CA PHE A 259 15.12 -21.59 6.84
C PHE A 259 16.51 -21.68 6.21
N PHE A 260 17.28 -22.66 6.66
CA PHE A 260 18.54 -23.01 6.00
C PHE A 260 18.23 -23.73 4.68
N VAL A 261 18.63 -23.15 3.56
CA VAL A 261 18.60 -23.82 2.24
C VAL A 261 19.73 -24.83 2.20
N ASP A 262 20.91 -24.39 2.65
CA ASP A 262 22.09 -25.21 2.88
C ASP A 262 22.99 -24.56 3.95
N ASP A 263 24.24 -25.02 4.03
CA ASP A 263 25.25 -24.56 4.98
C ASP A 263 25.74 -23.12 4.73
N GLU A 264 25.41 -22.49 3.60
CA GLU A 264 25.92 -21.19 3.18
C GLU A 264 24.81 -20.21 2.75
N THR A 265 23.55 -20.63 2.86
CA THR A 265 22.39 -19.93 2.29
C THR A 265 21.20 -19.93 3.23
N LEU A 266 20.67 -18.74 3.50
CA LEU A 266 19.41 -18.55 4.21
C LEU A 266 18.30 -18.25 3.21
N GLY A 267 17.20 -18.98 3.31
CA GLY A 267 15.97 -18.72 2.56
C GLY A 267 14.91 -18.10 3.45
N ALA A 268 14.06 -17.25 2.89
CA ALA A 268 12.89 -16.72 3.58
C ALA A 268 11.72 -16.51 2.61
N VAL A 269 10.50 -16.76 3.06
CA VAL A 269 9.28 -16.52 2.26
C VAL A 269 8.78 -15.10 2.50
N ALA A 270 8.93 -14.22 1.50
CA ALA A 270 8.53 -12.82 1.62
C ALA A 270 7.06 -12.59 1.23
N PHE A 271 6.60 -13.28 0.20
CA PHE A 271 5.33 -12.95 -0.44
C PHE A 271 4.60 -14.18 -0.99
N SER A 272 3.29 -14.09 -1.11
CA SER A 272 2.42 -15.13 -1.65
C SER A 272 1.36 -14.53 -2.58
N LEU A 273 1.10 -15.24 -3.69
CA LEU A 273 0.05 -14.96 -4.66
C LEU A 273 -0.89 -16.16 -4.73
N PRO A 274 -1.87 -16.28 -3.81
CA PRO A 274 -2.60 -17.53 -3.62
C PRO A 274 -3.57 -17.90 -4.74
N ASP A 275 -4.08 -16.94 -5.49
CA ASP A 275 -5.09 -17.12 -6.54
C ASP A 275 -4.54 -16.92 -7.97
N PHE A 276 -3.23 -16.71 -8.12
CA PHE A 276 -2.58 -16.45 -9.41
C PHE A 276 -3.02 -17.43 -10.51
N GLU A 277 -3.46 -16.91 -11.64
CA GLU A 277 -3.91 -17.66 -12.80
C GLU A 277 -2.85 -17.70 -13.91
N ALA A 278 -2.08 -18.78 -13.96
CA ALA A 278 -1.00 -18.93 -14.94
C ALA A 278 -1.48 -18.78 -16.41
N GLY A 279 -0.92 -17.80 -17.11
CA GLY A 279 -1.25 -17.49 -18.51
C GLY A 279 -2.46 -16.56 -18.68
N VAL A 280 -3.04 -16.10 -17.59
CA VAL A 280 -4.02 -15.03 -17.50
C VAL A 280 -3.36 -13.83 -16.82
N ASP A 281 -2.82 -14.06 -15.63
CA ASP A 281 -2.14 -13.04 -14.84
C ASP A 281 -0.68 -12.85 -15.26
N VAL A 282 -0.14 -11.67 -14.91
CA VAL A 282 1.23 -11.27 -15.16
C VAL A 282 1.94 -11.01 -13.83
N LEU A 283 3.08 -11.67 -13.63
CA LEU A 283 3.99 -11.38 -12.52
C LEU A 283 5.21 -10.61 -13.05
N SER A 284 5.37 -9.38 -12.59
CA SER A 284 6.51 -8.51 -12.83
C SER A 284 7.31 -8.35 -11.54
N ILE A 285 8.59 -8.66 -11.59
CA ILE A 285 9.48 -8.56 -10.41
C ILE A 285 10.62 -7.63 -10.75
N GLU A 286 10.76 -6.55 -10.01
CA GLU A 286 11.95 -5.73 -10.00
C GLU A 286 12.83 -6.14 -8.82
N ALA A 287 13.96 -6.77 -9.16
CA ALA A 287 14.96 -7.19 -8.19
C ALA A 287 15.89 -6.02 -7.88
N ASN A 288 15.77 -5.49 -6.67
CA ASN A 288 16.59 -4.41 -6.12
C ASN A 288 17.51 -4.93 -5.01
N THR A 289 18.46 -4.08 -4.62
CA THR A 289 19.31 -4.33 -3.45
C THR A 289 19.08 -3.24 -2.43
N LEU A 290 18.82 -3.60 -1.19
CA LEU A 290 18.59 -2.66 -0.09
C LEU A 290 19.88 -1.90 0.26
N ASN A 291 21.03 -2.57 0.17
CA ASN A 291 22.36 -2.00 0.43
C ASN A 291 23.40 -2.45 -0.61
N ASP A 292 24.62 -1.90 -0.53
CA ASP A 292 25.70 -2.19 -1.48
C ASP A 292 26.56 -3.42 -1.11
N GLU A 293 26.24 -4.12 -0.03
CA GLU A 293 26.93 -5.34 0.41
C GLU A 293 26.44 -6.59 -0.32
N TYR A 294 25.26 -6.51 -0.96
CA TYR A 294 24.68 -7.57 -1.77
C TYR A 294 24.65 -7.23 -3.25
N THR A 295 24.64 -8.29 -4.04
CA THR A 295 24.41 -8.23 -5.48
C THR A 295 23.32 -9.23 -5.85
N PHE A 296 22.42 -8.81 -6.74
CA PHE A 296 21.44 -9.74 -7.31
C PHE A 296 22.16 -10.74 -8.23
N ALA A 297 22.17 -12.02 -7.84
CA ALA A 297 22.87 -13.09 -8.55
C ALA A 297 21.99 -13.77 -9.61
N GLY A 298 20.66 -13.72 -9.44
CA GLY A 298 19.68 -14.20 -10.40
C GLY A 298 18.40 -14.72 -9.76
N ALA A 299 17.47 -15.18 -10.60
CA ALA A 299 16.22 -15.79 -10.16
C ALA A 299 15.96 -17.14 -10.84
N ARG A 300 15.22 -18.01 -10.16
CA ARG A 300 14.80 -19.32 -10.67
C ARG A 300 13.39 -19.67 -10.21
N SER A 301 12.76 -20.57 -10.95
CA SER A 301 11.46 -21.13 -10.60
C SER A 301 11.59 -22.59 -10.17
N GLU A 302 10.88 -22.98 -9.11
CA GLU A 302 10.77 -24.35 -8.60
C GLU A 302 9.30 -24.75 -8.40
N ALA A 303 9.04 -26.06 -8.32
CA ALA A 303 7.70 -26.54 -7.94
C ALA A 303 7.52 -26.42 -6.43
N ASP A 304 6.34 -26.03 -5.98
CA ASP A 304 5.96 -26.02 -4.57
C ASP A 304 4.78 -26.96 -4.34
N GLY A 305 5.09 -28.20 -3.96
CA GLY A 305 4.11 -29.28 -3.91
C GLY A 305 3.54 -29.64 -5.29
N ASP A 306 2.33 -30.20 -5.29
CA ASP A 306 1.63 -30.62 -6.51
C ASP A 306 0.83 -29.48 -7.17
N ASP A 307 0.47 -28.45 -6.38
CA ASP A 307 -0.51 -27.42 -6.76
C ASP A 307 0.09 -26.00 -6.82
N GLY A 308 1.39 -25.83 -6.52
CA GLY A 308 2.03 -24.51 -6.47
C GLY A 308 3.37 -24.45 -7.20
N SER A 309 3.84 -23.22 -7.36
CA SER A 309 5.18 -22.90 -7.87
C SER A 309 5.83 -21.88 -6.96
N ARG A 310 7.13 -21.72 -7.10
CA ARG A 310 7.90 -20.76 -6.33
C ARG A 310 8.90 -20.04 -7.21
N ILE A 311 8.96 -18.72 -7.08
CA ILE A 311 10.04 -17.92 -7.65
C ILE A 311 11.02 -17.60 -6.53
N ILE A 312 12.30 -17.84 -6.79
CA ILE A 312 13.39 -17.68 -5.82
C ILE A 312 14.38 -16.69 -6.41
N LEU A 313 14.57 -15.56 -5.72
CA LEU A 313 15.60 -14.57 -6.02
C LEU A 313 16.81 -14.82 -5.13
N THR A 314 18.00 -14.86 -5.71
CA THR A 314 19.25 -15.10 -4.99
C THR A 314 20.08 -13.82 -4.94
N TYR A 315 20.51 -13.46 -3.73
CA TYR A 315 21.37 -12.34 -3.44
C TYR A 315 22.66 -12.84 -2.78
N GLU A 316 23.79 -12.47 -3.37
CA GLU A 316 25.13 -12.89 -2.91
C GLU A 316 25.90 -11.71 -2.33
N SER A 317 26.68 -11.99 -1.29
CA SER A 317 27.64 -11.05 -0.68
C SER A 317 29.02 -11.70 -0.59
N ASP A 318 30.07 -10.89 -0.71
CA ASP A 318 31.46 -11.34 -0.49
C ASP A 318 31.77 -11.55 1.01
N GLU A 319 31.03 -10.89 1.90
CA GLU A 319 31.28 -10.88 3.35
C GLU A 319 30.16 -11.57 4.15
N LEU A 320 28.92 -11.48 3.67
CA LEU A 320 27.73 -11.99 4.37
C LEU A 320 27.20 -13.30 3.76
N VAL A 321 26.25 -13.92 4.46
CA VAL A 321 25.57 -15.13 3.99
C VAL A 321 24.73 -14.85 2.73
N THR A 322 24.70 -15.82 1.80
CA THR A 322 23.78 -15.78 0.65
C THR A 322 22.32 -15.77 1.13
N ARG A 323 21.49 -14.96 0.50
CA ARG A 323 20.05 -14.88 0.81
C ARG A 323 19.21 -15.31 -0.39
N GLU A 324 18.22 -16.14 -0.12
CA GLU A 324 17.17 -16.50 -1.07
C GLU A 324 15.83 -15.93 -0.61
N VAL A 325 15.24 -15.07 -1.43
CA VAL A 325 13.90 -14.51 -1.20
C VAL A 325 12.91 -15.30 -2.03
N HIS A 326 11.92 -15.89 -1.37
CA HIS A 326 10.97 -16.80 -1.96
C HIS A 326 9.60 -16.13 -2.10
N ILE A 327 9.04 -16.20 -3.31
CA ILE A 327 7.65 -15.81 -3.63
C ILE A 327 6.87 -17.08 -3.93
N LEU A 328 5.81 -17.33 -3.18
CA LEU A 328 4.91 -18.45 -3.38
C LEU A 328 3.84 -18.09 -4.41
N ILE A 329 3.56 -19.02 -5.31
CA ILE A 329 2.53 -18.86 -6.34
C ILE A 329 1.56 -20.03 -6.24
N GLY A 330 0.28 -19.71 -6.05
CA GLY A 330 -0.85 -20.64 -5.96
C GLY A 330 -1.21 -21.36 -7.27
N ALA A 331 -0.28 -21.43 -8.23
CA ALA A 331 -0.45 -22.10 -9.51
C ALA A 331 0.72 -23.04 -9.79
N PRO A 332 0.47 -24.28 -10.24
CA PRO A 332 1.52 -25.22 -10.59
C PRO A 332 2.10 -24.93 -11.98
N GLY A 333 3.41 -25.13 -12.13
CA GLY A 333 4.08 -25.06 -13.42
C GLY A 333 4.40 -23.66 -13.94
N VAL A 334 4.30 -22.64 -13.08
CA VAL A 334 4.80 -21.29 -13.38
C VAL A 334 6.32 -21.34 -13.43
N THR A 335 6.89 -20.75 -14.48
CA THR A 335 8.33 -20.74 -14.73
C THR A 335 8.84 -19.32 -14.91
N MET A 336 10.17 -19.13 -14.89
CA MET A 336 10.76 -17.82 -15.22
C MET A 336 10.43 -17.32 -16.65
N ALA A 337 9.85 -18.15 -17.53
CA ALA A 337 9.37 -17.68 -18.83
C ALA A 337 8.04 -16.93 -18.74
N ASP A 338 7.32 -17.09 -17.63
CA ASP A 338 6.03 -16.48 -17.32
C ASP A 338 6.20 -15.24 -16.43
N VAL A 339 7.43 -14.90 -16.04
CA VAL A 339 7.78 -13.80 -15.13
C VAL A 339 8.54 -12.73 -15.87
N GLU A 340 8.11 -11.48 -15.73
CA GLU A 340 8.82 -10.30 -16.21
C GLU A 340 9.85 -9.85 -15.17
N LEU A 341 11.07 -10.39 -15.25
CA LEU A 341 12.15 -10.02 -14.34
C LEU A 341 12.91 -8.78 -14.84
N ILE A 342 12.97 -7.77 -13.99
CA ILE A 342 13.72 -6.52 -14.19
C ILE A 342 14.87 -6.51 -13.17
N ASP A 343 16.10 -6.39 -13.67
CA ASP A 343 17.28 -6.21 -12.81
C ASP A 343 17.48 -4.73 -12.52
N GLY A 344 16.96 -4.27 -11.38
CA GLY A 344 17.02 -2.88 -10.92
C GLY A 344 18.43 -2.43 -10.51
N THR A 345 19.38 -3.36 -10.38
CA THR A 345 20.78 -3.05 -10.01
C THR A 345 21.61 -2.49 -11.17
N THR A 346 21.09 -2.52 -12.40
CA THR A 346 21.80 -2.10 -13.62
C THR A 346 21.34 -0.74 -14.16
N ALA A 347 21.38 0.31 -13.33
CA ALA A 347 21.09 1.71 -13.73
C ALA A 347 22.34 2.58 -13.95
#